data_AF-A0A8X7X578-F1
#
_entry.id   AF-A0A8X7X578-F1
#
_cell.length_a   1.000
_cell.length_b   1.000
_cell.length_c   1.000
_cell.angle_alpha   90.00
_cell.angle_beta   90.00
_cell.angle_gamma   90.00
#
_symmetry.space_group_name_H-M   'P 1'
#
loop_
_entity.id
_entity.type
_entity.pdbx_description
1 polymer ?
#
loop_
_entity_poly.entity_id
_entity_poly.type
_entity_poly.pdbx_seq_one_letter_code
_entity_poly.pdbx_strand_id
1 'polypeptide(L)'
;MYLFIGADKSQIVNENELRPLYMDFQATTPMDPRVLDAMLPYEVNYYGNPHSRTHAYGWESEKAVEKARGGVARFYKSKKKHVITTQTEHKCVLDSCRALEAEGFEVTYLPVQKNGLIDLKVLEDAIRPDTSLVSVMTVNNEIGVKQPVKDIGVGAVFVRRRPRVRVEPLQSGGGQERGLRSGTVPTALAVGLGAACEIAKQEMESDHKRIKMLSERLVQKIMSEVPDVVLNGDPEQRYSGCINLSFAYVEGESLLMALKDVALSSGSACTSASLEPSYVLRAIGADEDLAHSSIRFGIGRFTTEEEVDYTVKKCVQHVRRLREMSPLWEMVQEGIDLKSIKWTQH
;
A
#
# COMPACT_ATOMS: atom_id res chain seq x y z
N MET A 1 -29.21 -24.17 12.45
CA MET A 1 -29.56 -23.84 11.06
C MET A 1 -28.33 -23.17 10.45
N TYR A 2 -27.43 -23.97 9.87
CA TYR A 2 -26.21 -23.45 9.23
C TYR A 2 -26.58 -22.98 7.83
N LEU A 3 -26.42 -21.68 7.58
CA LEU A 3 -26.56 -21.11 6.25
C LEU A 3 -25.32 -21.53 5.43
N PHE A 4 -25.43 -22.62 4.67
CA PHE A 4 -24.51 -22.90 3.58
C PHE A 4 -24.85 -21.94 2.44
N ILE A 5 -24.14 -20.81 2.37
CA ILE A 5 -24.10 -20.02 1.13
C ILE A 5 -23.19 -20.83 0.20
N GLY A 6 -23.81 -21.64 -0.66
CA GLY A 6 -23.13 -22.22 -1.81
C GLY A 6 -22.65 -21.07 -2.69
N ALA A 7 -21.38 -20.70 -2.57
CA ALA A 7 -20.74 -19.86 -3.57
C ALA A 7 -20.75 -20.66 -4.87
N ASP A 8 -21.63 -20.27 -5.78
CA ASP A 8 -21.67 -20.78 -7.14
C ASP A 8 -20.32 -20.46 -7.80
N LYS A 9 -19.44 -21.46 -7.86
CA LYS A 9 -18.10 -21.32 -8.44
C LYS A 9 -18.12 -21.09 -9.95
N SER A 10 -19.29 -21.22 -10.60
CA SER A 10 -19.44 -21.08 -12.06
C SER A 10 -19.30 -19.64 -12.56
N GLN A 11 -19.32 -18.63 -11.69
CA GLN A 11 -19.18 -17.22 -12.10
C GLN A 11 -17.78 -16.62 -11.92
N ILE A 12 -16.82 -17.36 -11.39
CA ILE A 12 -15.58 -16.71 -10.89
C ILE A 12 -14.48 -16.61 -11.96
N VAL A 13 -14.43 -17.51 -12.95
CA VAL A 13 -13.57 -17.41 -14.15
C VAL A 13 -14.18 -18.30 -15.22
N ASN A 14 -14.36 -17.82 -16.44
CA ASN A 14 -14.74 -18.66 -17.58
C ASN A 14 -13.62 -19.70 -17.81
N GLU A 15 -13.90 -21.01 -17.75
CA GLU A 15 -12.87 -22.07 -17.77
C GLU A 15 -11.96 -22.04 -19.03
N ASN A 16 -12.37 -21.30 -20.07
CA ASN A 16 -11.61 -21.12 -21.32
C ASN A 16 -10.82 -19.80 -21.41
N GLU A 17 -10.86 -18.93 -20.39
CA GLU A 17 -10.10 -17.67 -20.38
C GLU A 17 -8.77 -17.81 -19.63
N LEU A 18 -7.67 -17.40 -20.27
CA LEU A 18 -6.37 -17.29 -19.62
C LEU A 18 -6.43 -16.22 -18.52
N ARG A 19 -5.79 -16.49 -17.38
CA ARG A 19 -5.75 -15.54 -16.27
C ARG A 19 -4.82 -14.36 -16.60
N PRO A 20 -5.15 -13.14 -16.14
CA PRO A 20 -4.27 -11.98 -16.34
C PRO A 20 -2.99 -12.11 -15.51
N LEU A 21 -1.94 -11.42 -15.96
CA LEU A 21 -0.71 -11.24 -15.18
C LEU A 21 -0.99 -10.42 -13.92
N TYR A 22 -0.33 -10.72 -12.80
CA TYR A 22 -0.55 -9.97 -11.56
C TYR A 22 0.55 -8.93 -11.35
N MET A 23 0.21 -7.66 -11.57
CA MET A 23 1.11 -6.50 -11.39
C MET A 23 0.53 -5.51 -10.36
N ASP A 24 -0.15 -6.02 -9.33
CA ASP A 24 -0.83 -5.20 -8.30
C ASP A 24 -0.40 -5.59 -6.87
N PHE A 25 0.88 -5.91 -6.69
CA PHE A 25 1.45 -6.40 -5.42
C PHE A 25 1.29 -5.44 -4.22
N GLN A 26 0.99 -4.16 -4.44
CA GLN A 26 0.70 -3.20 -3.36
C GLN A 26 -0.76 -3.25 -2.88
N ALA A 27 -1.67 -3.87 -3.64
CA ALA A 27 -3.01 -4.16 -3.14
C ALA A 27 -2.98 -5.38 -2.20
N THR A 28 -2.39 -6.48 -2.66
CA THR A 28 -2.09 -7.65 -1.84
C THR A 28 -1.00 -8.50 -2.50
N THR A 29 -0.43 -9.45 -1.78
CA THR A 29 0.61 -10.34 -2.30
C THR A 29 0.15 -11.79 -2.26
N PRO A 30 0.47 -12.62 -3.27
CA PRO A 30 0.28 -14.06 -3.16
C PRO A 30 1.09 -14.61 -1.98
N MET A 31 0.50 -15.56 -1.25
CA MET A 31 1.16 -16.20 -0.11
C MET A 31 2.37 -17.01 -0.59
N ASP A 32 3.53 -16.81 0.04
CA ASP A 32 4.71 -17.65 -0.21
C ASP A 32 4.40 -19.10 0.20
N PRO A 33 4.66 -20.11 -0.63
CA PRO A 33 4.36 -21.50 -0.30
C PRO A 33 4.98 -21.97 1.04
N ARG A 34 6.15 -21.43 1.42
CA ARG A 34 6.78 -21.72 2.71
C ARG A 34 5.99 -21.15 3.90
N VAL A 35 5.30 -20.03 3.69
CA VAL A 35 4.38 -19.45 4.69
C VAL A 35 3.16 -20.34 4.86
N LEU A 36 2.56 -20.78 3.75
CA LEU A 36 1.42 -21.70 3.80
C LEU A 36 1.80 -23.01 4.50
N ASP A 37 2.95 -23.60 4.16
CA ASP A 37 3.46 -24.82 4.80
C ASP A 37 3.65 -24.64 6.31
N ALA A 38 4.17 -23.49 6.75
CA ALA A 38 4.29 -23.18 8.18
C ALA A 38 2.93 -23.05 8.89
N MET A 39 1.88 -22.60 8.19
CA MET A 39 0.54 -22.41 8.74
C MET A 39 -0.26 -23.72 8.82
N LEU A 40 -0.13 -24.59 7.81
CA LEU A 40 -0.97 -25.79 7.64
C LEU A 40 -1.08 -26.69 8.89
N PRO A 41 0.00 -26.98 9.65
CA PRO A 41 -0.11 -27.80 10.86
C PRO A 41 -1.10 -27.24 11.89
N TYR A 42 -1.25 -25.92 11.98
CA TYR A 42 -2.12 -25.23 12.95
C TYR A 42 -3.59 -25.15 12.52
N GLU A 43 -3.87 -25.36 11.23
CA GLU A 43 -5.22 -25.50 10.70
C GLU A 43 -5.75 -26.94 10.81
N VAL A 44 -4.86 -27.93 10.93
CA VAL A 44 -5.22 -29.35 10.90
C VAL A 44 -5.06 -30.04 12.26
N ASN A 45 -3.88 -30.00 12.87
CA ASN A 45 -3.54 -30.82 14.04
C ASN A 45 -3.23 -29.99 15.30
N TYR A 46 -2.72 -28.77 15.15
CA TYR A 46 -2.36 -27.85 16.24
C TYR A 46 -3.38 -26.70 16.38
N TYR A 47 -4.67 -27.02 16.33
CA TYR A 47 -5.79 -26.07 16.34
C TYR A 47 -6.16 -25.53 17.73
N GLY A 48 -5.36 -25.84 18.76
CA GLY A 48 -5.66 -25.47 20.14
C GLY A 48 -5.71 -23.96 20.34
N ASN A 49 -6.57 -23.51 21.27
CA ASN A 49 -6.59 -22.10 21.66
C ASN A 49 -5.29 -21.76 22.44
N PRO A 50 -4.51 -20.75 22.01
CA PRO A 50 -3.24 -20.40 22.67
C PRO A 50 -3.42 -19.84 24.09
N HIS A 51 -4.66 -19.64 24.56
CA HIS A 51 -4.98 -19.23 25.92
C HIS A 51 -5.41 -20.40 26.83
N SER A 52 -5.55 -21.61 26.30
CA SER A 52 -5.87 -22.81 27.10
C SER A 52 -4.64 -23.27 27.90
N ARG A 53 -4.68 -23.12 29.22
CA ARG A 53 -3.51 -23.40 30.07
C ARG A 53 -3.43 -24.82 30.62
N THR A 54 -4.46 -25.63 30.45
CA THR A 54 -4.61 -26.90 31.16
C THR A 54 -4.29 -28.15 30.34
N HIS A 55 -4.00 -28.01 29.03
CA HIS A 55 -3.80 -29.16 28.15
C HIS A 55 -2.78 -28.89 27.02
N ALA A 56 -2.22 -29.96 26.48
CA ALA A 56 -1.15 -29.93 25.47
C ALA A 56 -1.47 -29.07 24.23
N TYR A 57 -2.70 -29.18 23.69
CA TYR A 57 -3.11 -28.38 22.52
C TYR A 57 -2.97 -26.85 22.74
N GLY A 58 -3.16 -26.37 23.97
CA GLY A 58 -3.00 -24.95 24.28
C GLY A 58 -1.53 -24.54 24.41
N TRP A 59 -0.70 -25.39 25.02
CA TRP A 59 0.74 -25.15 25.17
C TRP A 59 1.49 -25.15 23.84
N GLU A 60 1.13 -26.05 22.92
CA GLU A 60 1.69 -26.12 21.56
C GLU A 60 1.37 -24.85 20.77
N SER A 61 0.11 -24.42 20.83
CA SER A 61 -0.39 -23.20 20.18
C SER A 61 0.24 -21.93 20.76
N GLU A 62 0.36 -21.84 22.09
CA GLU A 62 1.04 -20.73 22.79
C GLU A 62 2.52 -20.64 22.38
N LYS A 63 3.24 -21.78 22.38
CA LYS A 63 4.65 -21.82 21.99
C LYS A 63 4.87 -21.34 20.55
N ALA A 64 3.96 -21.68 19.64
CA ALA A 64 4.00 -21.23 18.25
C ALA A 64 3.76 -19.72 18.12
N VAL A 65 2.75 -19.20 18.84
CA VAL A 65 2.46 -17.76 18.92
C VAL A 65 3.66 -17.01 19.51
N GLU A 66 4.26 -17.49 20.60
CA GLU A 66 5.42 -16.83 21.22
C GLU A 66 6.67 -16.85 20.33
N LYS A 67 6.89 -17.92 19.55
CA LYS A 67 7.97 -17.99 18.54
C LYS A 67 7.77 -16.98 17.42
N ALA A 68 6.52 -16.73 17.01
CA ALA A 68 6.17 -15.72 16.01
C ALA A 68 6.18 -14.28 16.56
N ARG A 69 6.10 -14.12 17.89
CA ARG A 69 5.87 -12.84 18.57
C ARG A 69 7.18 -12.08 18.84
N GLY A 70 7.68 -11.41 17.82
CA GLY A 70 8.78 -10.42 17.89
C GLY A 70 8.34 -8.98 18.19
N GLY A 71 7.55 -8.75 19.26
CA GLY A 71 7.07 -7.41 19.73
C GLY A 71 6.01 -6.76 18.81
N VAL A 72 4.97 -6.07 19.29
CA VAL A 72 4.96 -4.70 19.84
C VAL A 72 3.50 -4.23 20.11
N ALA A 73 3.24 -3.32 21.09
CA ALA A 73 1.98 -2.58 21.31
C ALA A 73 2.07 -1.16 21.97
N ARG A 74 1.57 -0.03 21.42
CA ARG A 74 1.37 1.25 22.18
C ARG A 74 0.24 2.20 21.75
N PHE A 75 -0.36 2.92 22.73
CA PHE A 75 -1.16 4.16 22.60
C PHE A 75 -1.31 4.97 23.93
N TYR A 76 -1.12 6.29 23.93
CA TYR A 76 -1.37 7.15 25.11
C TYR A 76 -2.67 7.95 24.98
N LYS A 77 -3.50 7.96 26.03
CA LYS A 77 -4.64 8.87 26.24
C LYS A 77 -4.39 9.65 27.54
N SER A 78 -4.45 10.99 27.53
CA SER A 78 -4.89 11.88 28.65
C SER A 78 -4.16 13.22 28.90
N LYS A 79 -3.11 13.65 28.17
CA LYS A 79 -2.53 15.01 28.41
C LYS A 79 -2.14 15.84 27.19
N LYS A 80 -2.26 15.27 25.99
CA LYS A 80 -1.78 15.84 24.75
C LYS A 80 -2.86 15.62 23.70
N LYS A 81 -3.34 16.71 23.07
CA LYS A 81 -4.48 16.69 22.15
C LYS A 81 -4.09 16.90 20.69
N HIS A 82 -2.81 17.08 20.40
CA HIS A 82 -2.34 17.35 19.04
C HIS A 82 -1.73 16.10 18.40
N VAL A 83 -2.08 15.80 17.15
CA VAL A 83 -1.53 14.71 16.33
C VAL A 83 -1.02 15.32 15.03
N ILE A 84 0.12 14.85 14.53
CA ILE A 84 0.68 15.28 13.25
C ILE A 84 0.70 14.07 12.32
N THR A 85 0.23 14.25 11.09
CA THR A 85 0.30 13.22 10.04
C THR A 85 0.53 13.87 8.68
N THR A 86 0.69 13.08 7.60
CA THR A 86 0.87 13.62 6.25
C THR A 86 -0.40 13.49 5.43
N GLN A 87 -0.55 14.32 4.40
CA GLN A 87 -1.67 14.23 3.46
C GLN A 87 -1.64 12.97 2.58
N THR A 88 -0.50 12.27 2.54
CA THR A 88 -0.28 11.09 1.69
C THR A 88 -0.33 9.77 2.45
N GLU A 89 -0.74 9.76 3.72
CA GLU A 89 -0.96 8.52 4.47
C GLU A 89 -2.08 7.67 3.84
N HIS A 90 -2.10 6.39 4.19
CA HIS A 90 -3.22 5.51 3.85
C HIS A 90 -4.53 5.98 4.52
N LYS A 91 -5.67 5.78 3.84
CA LYS A 91 -7.02 6.15 4.33
C LYS A 91 -7.29 5.70 5.77
N CYS A 92 -6.81 4.54 6.19
CA CYS A 92 -6.99 4.06 7.57
C CYS A 92 -6.40 5.02 8.62
N VAL A 93 -5.28 5.69 8.33
CA VAL A 93 -4.68 6.70 9.22
C VAL A 93 -5.45 8.00 9.11
N LEU A 94 -5.77 8.45 7.89
CA LEU A 94 -6.49 9.71 7.66
C LEU A 94 -7.89 9.69 8.30
N ASP A 95 -8.64 8.60 8.14
CA ASP A 95 -9.98 8.42 8.72
C ASP A 95 -9.91 8.23 10.24
N SER A 96 -8.87 7.56 10.75
CA SER A 96 -8.63 7.50 12.21
C SER A 96 -8.34 8.89 12.78
N CYS A 97 -7.57 9.71 12.06
CA CYS A 97 -7.31 11.09 12.47
C CYS A 97 -8.59 11.94 12.43
N ARG A 98 -9.43 11.81 11.40
CA ARG A 98 -10.74 12.47 11.32
C ARG A 98 -11.65 12.08 12.49
N ALA A 99 -11.64 10.80 12.88
CA ALA A 99 -12.36 10.33 14.06
C ALA A 99 -11.82 10.97 15.35
N LEU A 100 -10.48 11.08 15.49
CA LEU A 100 -9.86 11.79 16.62
C LEU A 100 -10.21 13.28 16.66
N GLU A 101 -10.31 13.96 15.50
CA GLU A 101 -10.77 15.35 15.42
C GLU A 101 -12.20 15.50 15.98
N ALA A 102 -13.11 14.59 15.62
CA ALA A 102 -14.47 14.56 16.17
C ALA A 102 -14.50 14.32 17.70
N GLU A 103 -13.48 13.65 18.26
CA GLU A 103 -13.29 13.47 19.69
C GLU A 103 -12.59 14.66 20.39
N GLY A 104 -12.27 15.72 19.65
CA GLY A 104 -11.68 16.96 20.17
C GLY A 104 -10.14 16.94 20.25
N PHE A 105 -9.48 16.09 19.47
CA PHE A 105 -8.06 16.25 19.13
C PHE A 105 -7.90 17.30 18.03
N GLU A 106 -6.73 17.91 17.98
CA GLU A 106 -6.30 18.75 16.86
C GLU A 106 -5.36 17.92 15.99
N VAL A 107 -5.59 17.87 14.68
CA VAL A 107 -4.73 17.13 13.75
C VAL A 107 -4.12 18.08 12.74
N THR A 108 -2.78 18.07 12.65
CA THR A 108 -2.06 18.76 11.57
C THR A 108 -1.76 17.77 10.45
N TYR A 109 -2.32 18.02 9.26
CA TYR A 109 -2.03 17.29 8.03
C TYR A 109 -0.94 18.00 7.22
N LEU A 110 0.30 17.55 7.37
CA LEU A 110 1.44 18.15 6.70
C LEU A 110 1.40 17.91 5.18
N PRO A 111 1.63 18.97 4.38
CA PRO A 111 1.83 18.81 2.95
C PRO A 111 3.13 18.05 2.68
N VAL A 112 3.24 17.47 1.50
CA VAL A 112 4.48 16.89 0.99
C VAL A 112 5.02 17.75 -0.15
N GLN A 113 6.31 17.61 -0.41
CA GLN A 113 6.94 18.17 -1.59
C GLN A 113 6.41 17.49 -2.87
N LYS A 114 6.69 18.06 -4.04
CA LYS A 114 6.25 17.50 -5.33
C LYS A 114 6.78 16.09 -5.64
N ASN A 115 7.89 15.71 -5.02
CA ASN A 115 8.45 14.36 -5.09
C ASN A 115 7.86 13.40 -4.03
N GLY A 116 6.88 13.84 -3.25
CA GLY A 116 6.21 13.06 -2.20
C GLY A 116 6.95 12.99 -0.86
N LEU A 117 8.14 13.60 -0.74
CA LEU A 117 8.89 13.63 0.52
C LEU A 117 8.34 14.70 1.47
N ILE A 118 8.38 14.41 2.76
CA ILE A 118 8.10 15.39 3.80
C ILE A 118 9.27 16.37 3.96
N ASP A 119 8.96 17.65 4.18
CA ASP A 119 9.95 18.62 4.62
C ASP A 119 10.13 18.50 6.14
N LEU A 120 11.33 18.08 6.57
CA LEU A 120 11.65 17.87 7.98
C LEU A 120 11.56 19.16 8.81
N LYS A 121 11.83 20.32 8.20
CA LYS A 121 11.71 21.60 8.88
C LYS A 121 10.25 21.94 9.15
N VAL A 122 9.39 21.70 8.17
CA VAL A 122 7.93 21.89 8.33
C VAL A 122 7.38 20.94 9.39
N LEU A 123 7.89 19.71 9.46
CA LEU A 123 7.55 18.78 10.55
C LEU A 123 8.03 19.31 11.91
N GLU A 124 9.28 19.75 12.02
CA GLU A 124 9.85 20.28 13.27
C GLU A 124 9.07 21.50 13.77
N ASP A 125 8.75 22.45 12.87
CA ASP A 125 7.98 23.65 13.16
C ASP A 125 6.53 23.33 13.60
N ALA A 126 5.97 22.21 13.12
CA ALA A 126 4.64 21.75 13.52
C ALA A 126 4.61 21.03 14.89
N ILE A 127 5.77 20.61 15.42
CA ILE A 127 5.83 19.94 16.73
C ILE A 127 5.63 20.98 17.84
N ARG A 128 4.62 20.73 18.68
CA ARG A 128 4.25 21.56 19.82
C ARG A 128 4.43 20.80 21.13
N PRO A 129 4.49 21.48 22.29
CA PRO A 129 4.57 20.82 23.59
C PRO A 129 3.42 19.81 23.85
N ASP A 130 2.24 20.07 23.31
CA ASP A 130 1.04 19.24 23.39
C ASP A 130 0.90 18.20 22.26
N THR A 131 1.90 18.06 21.36
CA THR A 131 1.94 16.99 20.35
C THR A 131 2.11 15.63 21.01
N SER A 132 1.12 14.76 20.77
CA SER A 132 1.00 13.40 21.30
C SER A 132 1.58 12.33 20.40
N LEU A 133 1.44 12.51 19.08
CA LEU A 133 1.76 11.51 18.07
C LEU A 133 2.16 12.21 16.77
N VAL A 134 3.17 11.64 16.11
CA VAL A 134 3.51 11.89 14.71
C VAL A 134 3.31 10.56 13.98
N SER A 135 2.53 10.54 12.89
CA SER A 135 2.33 9.36 12.03
C SER A 135 2.79 9.67 10.62
N VAL A 136 3.87 9.02 10.20
CA VAL A 136 4.41 9.08 8.84
C VAL A 136 4.71 7.66 8.37
N MET A 137 4.13 7.27 7.25
CA MET A 137 4.33 5.97 6.64
C MET A 137 5.75 5.83 6.08
N THR A 138 6.34 4.66 6.25
CA THR A 138 7.72 4.41 5.78
C THR A 138 7.82 4.43 4.26
N VAL A 139 6.88 3.80 3.57
CA VAL A 139 6.82 3.73 2.10
C VAL A 139 5.38 4.01 1.68
N ASN A 140 5.18 4.96 0.79
CA ASN A 140 3.85 5.26 0.27
C ASN A 140 3.34 4.11 -0.62
N ASN A 141 2.10 3.67 -0.38
CA ASN A 141 1.51 2.52 -1.07
C ASN A 141 1.10 2.81 -2.52
N GLU A 142 1.10 4.08 -2.95
CA GLU A 142 0.63 4.51 -4.27
C GLU A 142 1.76 4.97 -5.19
N ILE A 143 2.70 5.77 -4.68
CA ILE A 143 3.84 6.30 -5.44
C ILE A 143 5.20 5.72 -5.00
N GLY A 144 5.22 4.85 -3.98
CA GLY A 144 6.42 4.12 -3.58
C GLY A 144 7.50 4.96 -2.86
N VAL A 145 7.27 6.25 -2.64
CA VAL A 145 8.23 7.16 -1.99
C VAL A 145 8.53 6.68 -0.57
N LYS A 146 9.82 6.62 -0.23
CA LYS A 146 10.33 6.24 1.09
C LYS A 146 10.59 7.49 1.90
N GLN A 147 9.87 7.66 3.01
CA GLN A 147 10.11 8.79 3.91
C GLN A 147 11.43 8.59 4.69
N PRO A 148 12.13 9.67 5.08
CA PRO A 148 13.37 9.59 5.85
C PRO A 148 13.08 9.27 7.33
N VAL A 149 12.54 8.07 7.59
CA VAL A 149 12.08 7.61 8.92
C VAL A 149 13.16 7.71 10.00
N LYS A 150 14.43 7.50 9.63
CA LYS A 150 15.57 7.64 10.53
C LYS A 150 15.71 9.07 11.07
N ASP A 151 15.47 10.05 10.21
CA ASP A 151 15.66 11.48 10.52
C ASP A 151 14.40 12.08 11.17
N ILE A 152 13.21 11.55 10.81
CA ILE A 152 11.94 11.87 11.49
C ILE A 152 11.94 11.33 12.93
N GLY A 153 12.71 10.25 13.21
CA GLY A 153 12.78 9.63 14.53
C GLY A 153 11.54 8.79 14.89
N VAL A 154 10.69 8.48 13.90
CA VAL A 154 9.40 7.80 14.08
C VAL A 154 9.36 6.52 13.25
N GLY A 155 10.02 5.46 13.73
CA GLY A 155 10.03 4.15 13.05
C GLY A 155 9.07 3.16 13.69
N ALA A 156 7.97 2.86 12.98
CA ALA A 156 6.94 1.84 13.29
C ALA A 156 6.34 1.93 14.71
N VAL A 157 5.24 1.23 14.96
CA VAL A 157 4.97 0.86 16.36
C VAL A 157 6.03 -0.18 16.70
N PHE A 158 7.15 0.28 17.28
CA PHE A 158 8.09 -0.51 18.08
C PHE A 158 7.99 -0.09 19.55
N VAL A 159 7.53 -0.99 20.42
CA VAL A 159 7.48 -0.77 21.86
C VAL A 159 8.85 -0.98 22.40
N ARG A 160 9.56 0.12 22.47
CA ARG A 160 10.72 0.22 23.33
C ARG A 160 10.36 -0.28 24.72
N ARG A 161 11.01 -1.34 25.19
CA ARG A 161 10.85 -1.78 26.59
C ARG A 161 11.46 -0.78 27.55
N ARG A 162 12.45 0.00 27.08
CA ARG A 162 13.11 1.08 27.82
C ARG A 162 13.49 2.26 26.90
N PRO A 163 13.18 3.51 27.30
CA PRO A 163 12.26 3.87 28.38
C PRO A 163 10.84 3.34 28.09
N ARG A 164 10.14 2.85 29.13
CA ARG A 164 8.94 2.01 29.02
C ARG A 164 7.75 2.74 28.41
N VAL A 165 6.94 1.94 27.72
CA VAL A 165 5.95 2.41 26.77
C VAL A 165 4.54 1.84 27.05
N ARG A 166 3.56 2.67 27.49
CA ARG A 166 2.19 2.27 27.94
C ARG A 166 1.06 2.59 26.93
N VAL A 167 0.04 1.73 26.87
CA VAL A 167 -1.05 1.63 25.85
C VAL A 167 -2.45 1.56 26.47
N GLU A 168 -3.49 2.17 25.90
CA GLU A 168 -4.89 1.86 26.23
C GLU A 168 -5.52 0.90 25.19
N PRO A 169 -6.15 -0.21 25.61
CA PRO A 169 -6.81 -1.15 24.69
C PRO A 169 -8.09 -0.59 24.09
N LEU A 170 -8.24 -0.72 22.77
CA LEU A 170 -9.49 -0.41 22.06
C LEU A 170 -10.52 -1.55 22.14
N GLN A 171 -10.05 -2.78 22.36
CA GLN A 171 -10.89 -3.98 22.42
C GLN A 171 -11.02 -4.46 23.87
N SER A 172 -12.21 -4.29 24.45
CA SER A 172 -12.58 -4.85 25.76
C SER A 172 -12.72 -6.38 25.69
N GLY A 173 -12.32 -7.08 26.75
CA GLY A 173 -12.43 -8.54 26.84
C GLY A 173 -11.47 -9.15 27.85
N GLY A 174 -11.06 -10.41 27.63
CA GLY A 174 -10.32 -11.24 28.59
C GLY A 174 -8.86 -10.84 28.85
N GLY A 175 -8.40 -9.69 28.34
CA GLY A 175 -7.07 -9.18 28.63
C GLY A 175 -5.93 -9.95 27.93
N GLN A 176 -6.22 -10.63 26.82
CA GLN A 176 -5.21 -11.18 25.92
C GLN A 176 -4.23 -10.09 25.42
N GLU A 177 -3.09 -10.49 24.87
CA GLU A 177 -2.08 -9.55 24.37
C GLU A 177 -1.62 -8.55 25.45
N ARG A 178 -1.49 -9.01 26.71
CA ARG A 178 -1.12 -8.20 27.88
C ARG A 178 -2.13 -7.09 28.20
N GLY A 179 -3.40 -7.34 27.91
CA GLY A 179 -4.48 -6.40 28.14
C GLY A 179 -4.64 -5.36 27.03
N LEU A 180 -4.03 -5.56 25.85
CA LEU A 180 -3.94 -4.53 24.79
C LEU A 180 -4.83 -4.82 23.59
N ARG A 181 -5.04 -6.10 23.29
CA ARG A 181 -5.95 -6.57 22.26
C ARG A 181 -6.61 -7.82 22.79
N SER A 182 -7.83 -7.68 23.28
CA SER A 182 -8.63 -8.81 23.76
C SER A 182 -9.12 -9.67 22.60
N GLY A 183 -9.41 -10.95 22.89
CA GLY A 183 -9.86 -11.92 21.90
C GLY A 183 -8.77 -12.92 21.52
N THR A 184 -9.18 -14.08 21.02
CA THR A 184 -8.28 -15.18 20.68
C THR A 184 -7.24 -14.74 19.67
N VAL A 185 -5.98 -15.05 19.95
CA VAL A 185 -4.89 -14.86 18.99
C VAL A 185 -5.01 -15.95 17.91
N PRO A 186 -5.13 -15.60 16.63
CA PRO A 186 -5.21 -16.59 15.56
C PRO A 186 -3.84 -17.22 15.31
N THR A 187 -3.58 -18.36 15.94
CA THR A 187 -2.27 -19.03 15.94
C THR A 187 -1.70 -19.25 14.54
N ALA A 188 -2.50 -19.80 13.61
CA ALA A 188 -2.05 -20.03 12.24
C ALA A 188 -1.61 -18.72 11.55
N LEU A 189 -2.39 -17.64 11.68
CA LEU A 189 -2.05 -16.34 11.09
C LEU A 189 -0.79 -15.72 11.73
N ALA A 190 -0.63 -15.86 13.05
CA ALA A 190 0.57 -15.40 13.74
C ALA A 190 1.82 -16.15 13.26
N VAL A 191 1.72 -17.48 13.13
CA VAL A 191 2.80 -18.32 12.58
C VAL A 191 3.12 -17.94 11.14
N GLY A 192 2.10 -17.74 10.30
CA GLY A 192 2.27 -17.31 8.92
C GLY A 192 3.00 -15.97 8.80
N LEU A 193 2.62 -14.99 9.62
CA LEU A 193 3.31 -13.70 9.69
C LEU A 193 4.78 -13.86 10.12
N GLY A 194 5.05 -14.64 11.16
CA GLY A 194 6.41 -14.91 11.62
C GLY A 194 7.27 -15.58 10.55
N ALA A 195 6.72 -16.59 9.85
CA ALA A 195 7.38 -17.25 8.73
C ALA A 195 7.67 -16.27 7.57
N ALA A 196 6.70 -15.42 7.22
CA ALA A 196 6.87 -14.40 6.19
C ALA A 196 7.99 -13.41 6.53
N CYS A 197 8.06 -12.94 7.79
CA CYS A 197 9.13 -12.06 8.26
C CYS A 197 10.51 -12.74 8.22
N GLU A 198 10.61 -14.01 8.60
CA GLU A 198 11.87 -14.76 8.56
C GLU A 198 12.36 -14.95 7.12
N ILE A 199 11.46 -15.34 6.20
CA ILE A 199 11.77 -15.45 4.78
C ILE A 199 12.18 -14.09 4.22
N ALA A 200 11.43 -13.02 4.53
CA ALA A 200 11.77 -11.68 4.09
C ALA A 200 13.18 -11.31 4.56
N LYS A 201 13.54 -11.56 5.83
CA LYS A 201 14.90 -11.29 6.33
C LYS A 201 16.00 -12.01 5.54
N GLN A 202 15.74 -13.22 5.06
CA GLN A 202 16.70 -14.03 4.29
C GLN A 202 16.80 -13.57 2.83
N GLU A 203 15.65 -13.25 2.21
CA GLU A 203 15.54 -12.99 0.77
C GLU A 203 15.54 -11.49 0.42
N MET A 204 15.46 -10.58 1.41
CA MET A 204 15.24 -9.15 1.15
C MET A 204 16.27 -8.55 0.22
N GLU A 205 17.55 -8.90 0.36
CA GLU A 205 18.61 -8.33 -0.46
C GLU A 205 18.54 -8.82 -1.92
N SER A 206 18.35 -10.12 -2.13
CA SER A 206 18.21 -10.72 -3.46
C SER A 206 16.93 -10.23 -4.15
N ASP A 207 15.80 -10.26 -3.44
CA ASP A 207 14.52 -9.73 -3.92
C ASP A 207 14.64 -8.25 -4.29
N HIS A 208 15.29 -7.44 -3.44
CA HIS A 208 15.45 -6.01 -3.73
C HIS A 208 16.25 -5.76 -4.99
N LYS A 209 17.36 -6.47 -5.21
CA LYS A 209 18.18 -6.35 -6.43
C LYS A 209 17.37 -6.73 -7.68
N ARG A 210 16.64 -7.85 -7.63
CA ARG A 210 15.85 -8.34 -8.76
C ARG A 210 14.66 -7.41 -9.06
N ILE A 211 13.90 -7.02 -8.05
CA ILE A 211 12.77 -6.08 -8.19
C ILE A 211 13.26 -4.74 -8.74
N LYS A 212 14.42 -4.25 -8.29
CA LYS A 212 15.02 -3.01 -8.81
C LYS A 212 15.34 -3.13 -10.30
N MET A 213 15.99 -4.20 -10.73
CA MET A 213 16.28 -4.46 -12.15
C MET A 213 14.99 -4.49 -12.99
N LEU A 214 13.96 -5.21 -12.54
CA LEU A 214 12.67 -5.30 -13.24
C LEU A 214 11.96 -3.95 -13.32
N SER A 215 12.01 -3.16 -12.23
CA SER A 215 11.45 -1.81 -12.16
C SER A 215 12.11 -0.85 -13.13
N GLU A 216 13.45 -0.85 -13.16
CA GLU A 216 14.23 -0.03 -14.09
C GLU A 216 13.93 -0.42 -15.54
N ARG A 217 13.85 -1.72 -15.82
CA ARG A 217 13.47 -2.24 -17.15
C ARG A 217 12.08 -1.75 -17.58
N LEU A 218 11.07 -1.85 -16.70
CA LEU A 218 9.70 -1.42 -16.99
C LEU A 218 9.65 0.08 -17.30
N VAL A 219 10.22 0.89 -16.40
CA VAL A 219 10.18 2.36 -16.50
C VAL A 219 10.94 2.85 -17.73
N GLN A 220 12.17 2.38 -17.93
CA GLN A 220 13.00 2.82 -19.06
C GLN A 220 12.37 2.49 -20.40
N LYS A 221 11.85 1.27 -20.58
CA LYS A 221 11.23 0.89 -21.85
C LYS A 221 9.97 1.71 -22.14
N ILE A 222 9.06 1.86 -21.17
CA ILE A 222 7.84 2.66 -21.36
C ILE A 222 8.19 4.11 -21.71
N MET A 223 9.04 4.75 -20.91
CA MET A 223 9.41 6.16 -21.10
C MET A 223 10.24 6.40 -22.37
N SER A 224 10.96 5.38 -22.89
CA SER A 224 11.67 5.49 -24.18
C SER A 224 10.75 5.38 -25.39
N GLU A 225 9.61 4.71 -25.27
CA GLU A 225 8.70 4.43 -26.38
C GLU A 225 7.45 5.31 -26.42
N VAL A 226 7.11 5.94 -25.29
CA VAL A 226 5.91 6.75 -25.11
C VAL A 226 6.34 8.13 -24.60
N PRO A 227 6.13 9.21 -25.38
CA PRO A 227 6.41 10.57 -24.92
C PRO A 227 5.40 11.01 -23.85
N ASP A 228 5.71 12.06 -23.11
CA ASP A 228 4.81 12.66 -22.12
C ASP A 228 4.31 11.67 -21.06
N VAL A 229 5.22 10.84 -20.55
CA VAL A 229 5.03 9.96 -19.40
C VAL A 229 5.79 10.54 -18.22
N VAL A 230 5.13 10.65 -17.07
CA VAL A 230 5.72 11.19 -15.84
C VAL A 230 5.76 10.11 -14.77
N LEU A 231 6.92 9.94 -14.13
CA LEU A 231 7.05 9.11 -12.93
C LEU A 231 6.63 9.93 -11.72
N ASN A 232 5.61 9.47 -10.99
CA ASN A 232 5.11 10.12 -9.79
C ASN A 232 5.93 9.71 -8.56
N GLY A 233 6.39 10.70 -7.80
CA GLY A 233 7.25 10.51 -6.64
C GLY A 233 8.74 10.64 -6.95
N ASP A 234 9.56 10.54 -5.89
CA ASP A 234 11.00 10.69 -5.99
C ASP A 234 11.68 9.52 -6.73
N PRO A 235 12.50 9.76 -7.77
CA PRO A 235 13.12 8.70 -8.56
C PRO A 235 14.19 7.91 -7.80
N GLU A 236 14.80 8.49 -6.78
CA GLU A 236 15.89 7.87 -6.00
C GLU A 236 15.38 7.33 -4.66
N GLN A 237 14.60 8.14 -3.93
CA GLN A 237 14.03 7.83 -2.63
C GLN A 237 12.70 7.08 -2.75
N ARG A 238 12.71 5.97 -3.48
CA ARG A 238 11.53 5.10 -3.67
C ARG A 238 11.82 3.62 -3.43
N TYR A 239 10.75 2.88 -3.17
CA TYR A 239 10.72 1.42 -3.23
C TYR A 239 10.48 0.99 -4.68
N SER A 240 11.43 0.25 -5.25
CA SER A 240 11.41 -0.10 -6.68
C SER A 240 10.20 -0.94 -7.11
N GLY A 241 9.59 -1.69 -6.19
CA GLY A 241 8.44 -2.54 -6.50
C GLY A 241 7.11 -1.80 -6.63
N CYS A 242 7.05 -0.50 -6.35
CA CYS A 242 5.87 0.34 -6.51
C CYS A 242 6.21 1.46 -7.50
N ILE A 243 5.62 1.42 -8.69
CA ILE A 243 5.90 2.34 -9.79
C ILE A 243 4.58 3.01 -10.17
N ASN A 244 4.54 4.33 -10.21
CA ASN A 244 3.34 5.07 -10.57
C ASN A 244 3.65 6.00 -11.73
N LEU A 245 3.02 5.77 -12.88
CA LEU A 245 3.26 6.54 -14.10
C LEU A 245 1.96 7.26 -14.52
N SER A 246 2.04 8.56 -14.76
CA SER A 246 0.98 9.32 -15.45
C SER A 246 1.23 9.34 -16.95
N PHE A 247 0.20 9.02 -17.72
CA PHE A 247 0.24 9.04 -19.19
C PHE A 247 -0.55 10.24 -19.69
N ALA A 248 0.13 11.31 -20.12
CA ALA A 248 -0.59 12.48 -20.62
C ALA A 248 -1.49 12.13 -21.81
N TYR A 249 -2.63 12.83 -21.90
CA TYR A 249 -3.60 12.73 -23.01
C TYR A 249 -4.33 11.38 -23.13
N VAL A 250 -4.27 10.55 -22.10
CA VAL A 250 -4.97 9.27 -21.99
C VAL A 250 -5.76 9.25 -20.69
N GLU A 251 -6.98 8.71 -20.71
CA GLU A 251 -7.75 8.47 -19.50
C GLU A 251 -7.32 7.16 -18.83
N GLY A 252 -7.06 7.18 -17.52
CA GLY A 252 -6.52 6.02 -16.79
C GLY A 252 -7.47 4.82 -16.74
N GLU A 253 -8.78 5.03 -16.63
CA GLU A 253 -9.77 3.95 -16.66
C GLU A 253 -9.80 3.26 -18.02
N SER A 254 -9.83 4.04 -19.10
CA SER A 254 -9.74 3.53 -20.47
C SER A 254 -8.46 2.72 -20.70
N LEU A 255 -7.33 3.16 -20.15
CA LEU A 255 -6.06 2.42 -20.20
C LEU A 255 -6.10 1.13 -19.38
N LEU A 256 -6.69 1.16 -18.17
CA LEU A 256 -6.84 -0.02 -17.32
C LEU A 256 -7.75 -1.07 -17.97
N MET A 257 -8.86 -0.64 -18.57
CA MET A 257 -9.77 -1.50 -19.34
C MET A 257 -9.10 -2.09 -20.57
N ALA A 258 -8.25 -1.31 -21.25
CA ALA A 258 -7.47 -1.79 -22.39
C ALA A 258 -6.42 -2.83 -21.97
N LEU A 259 -5.85 -2.69 -20.77
CA LEU A 259 -4.88 -3.61 -20.15
C LEU A 259 -5.54 -4.78 -19.41
N LYS A 260 -6.70 -5.28 -19.86
CA LYS A 260 -7.43 -6.38 -19.22
C LYS A 260 -6.61 -7.67 -18.96
N ASP A 261 -5.55 -7.89 -19.73
CA ASP A 261 -4.66 -9.06 -19.60
C ASP A 261 -3.61 -8.87 -18.48
N VAL A 262 -3.60 -7.72 -17.80
CA VAL A 262 -2.67 -7.37 -16.71
C VAL A 262 -3.45 -6.71 -15.57
N ALA A 263 -3.49 -7.35 -14.40
CA ALA A 263 -4.09 -6.78 -13.20
C ALA A 263 -3.21 -5.64 -12.66
N LEU A 264 -3.76 -4.43 -12.70
CA LEU A 264 -3.14 -3.16 -12.31
C LEU A 264 -4.14 -2.35 -11.48
N SER A 265 -3.70 -1.21 -10.95
CA SER A 265 -4.57 -0.24 -10.28
C SER A 265 -4.35 1.16 -10.84
N SER A 266 -5.44 1.91 -11.03
CA SER A 266 -5.39 3.37 -11.19
C SER A 266 -5.47 4.02 -9.80
N GLY A 267 -4.84 5.19 -9.64
CA GLY A 267 -4.65 5.83 -8.35
C GLY A 267 -5.95 6.06 -7.57
N SER A 268 -6.21 5.22 -6.57
CA SER A 268 -6.91 5.53 -5.32
C SER A 268 -7.02 4.24 -4.52
N ALA A 269 -6.42 4.26 -3.33
CA ALA A 269 -6.44 3.16 -2.36
C ALA A 269 -7.77 2.40 -2.34
N CYS A 270 -7.78 1.14 -2.80
CA CYS A 270 -8.71 0.07 -2.42
C CYS A 270 -10.19 0.46 -2.15
N THR A 271 -10.76 1.43 -2.88
CA THR A 271 -12.14 1.88 -2.66
C THR A 271 -13.00 1.64 -3.88
N SER A 272 -13.94 0.72 -3.70
CA SER A 272 -14.88 0.16 -4.65
C SER A 272 -16.01 1.10 -5.10
N ALA A 273 -15.86 2.44 -5.09
CA ALA A 273 -17.04 3.30 -5.36
C ALA A 273 -16.86 4.78 -5.77
N SER A 274 -15.67 5.41 -5.73
CA SER A 274 -15.57 6.88 -6.01
C SER A 274 -14.65 7.18 -7.20
N LEU A 275 -15.19 7.89 -8.20
CA LEU A 275 -14.46 8.44 -9.37
C LEU A 275 -13.48 9.58 -9.04
N GLU A 276 -13.21 9.85 -7.76
CA GLU A 276 -12.39 10.98 -7.37
C GLU A 276 -10.90 10.74 -7.68
N PRO A 277 -10.18 11.73 -8.22
CA PRO A 277 -8.76 11.60 -8.51
C PRO A 277 -7.97 11.40 -7.21
N SER A 278 -6.90 10.60 -7.31
CA SER A 278 -6.03 10.27 -6.20
C SER A 278 -5.67 11.48 -5.33
N TYR A 279 -6.01 11.41 -4.05
CA TYR A 279 -5.63 12.42 -3.07
C TYR A 279 -4.11 12.47 -2.86
N VAL A 280 -3.39 11.36 -3.11
CA VAL A 280 -1.92 11.33 -3.03
C VAL A 280 -1.30 12.11 -4.19
N LEU A 281 -1.80 11.89 -5.41
CA LEU A 281 -1.31 12.62 -6.59
C LEU A 281 -1.65 14.11 -6.50
N ARG A 282 -2.83 14.44 -5.98
CA ARG A 282 -3.21 15.82 -5.68
C ARG A 282 -2.29 16.48 -4.64
N ALA A 283 -1.92 15.74 -3.59
CA ALA A 283 -1.04 16.24 -2.53
C ALA A 283 0.39 16.52 -3.00
N ILE A 284 0.89 15.81 -4.02
CA ILE A 284 2.18 16.14 -4.67
C ILE A 284 2.04 17.22 -5.76
N GLY A 285 0.83 17.75 -5.97
CA GLY A 285 0.55 18.81 -6.94
C GLY A 285 0.56 18.33 -8.39
N ALA A 286 0.19 17.07 -8.65
CA ALA A 286 -0.11 16.63 -10.00
C ALA A 286 -1.36 17.36 -10.53
N ASP A 287 -1.32 17.77 -11.79
CA ASP A 287 -2.49 18.33 -12.48
C ASP A 287 -3.62 17.29 -12.46
N GLU A 288 -4.88 17.74 -12.35
CA GLU A 288 -6.05 16.87 -12.19
C GLU A 288 -6.15 15.83 -13.32
N ASP A 289 -5.93 16.25 -14.55
CA ASP A 289 -5.91 15.38 -15.74
C ASP A 289 -4.83 14.30 -15.64
N LEU A 290 -3.64 14.63 -15.11
CA LEU A 290 -2.55 13.67 -14.90
C LEU A 290 -2.86 12.70 -13.76
N ALA A 291 -3.55 13.16 -12.71
CA ALA A 291 -3.99 12.30 -11.62
C ALA A 291 -4.98 11.24 -12.12
N HIS A 292 -5.87 11.60 -13.05
CA HIS A 292 -6.80 10.67 -13.71
C HIS A 292 -6.15 9.72 -14.72
N SER A 293 -4.96 10.06 -15.23
CA SER A 293 -4.22 9.25 -16.20
C SER A 293 -3.11 8.38 -15.61
N SER A 294 -3.15 8.19 -14.29
CA SER A 294 -2.08 7.51 -13.55
C SER A 294 -2.37 6.03 -13.31
N ILE A 295 -1.37 5.19 -13.59
CA ILE A 295 -1.40 3.75 -13.37
C ILE A 295 -0.28 3.35 -12.41
N ARG A 296 -0.62 2.52 -11.43
CA ARG A 296 0.32 1.89 -10.51
C ARG A 296 0.65 0.48 -10.98
N PHE A 297 1.94 0.24 -11.20
CA PHE A 297 2.53 -1.05 -11.50
C PHE A 297 3.24 -1.58 -10.26
N GLY A 298 2.81 -2.73 -9.79
CA GLY A 298 3.36 -3.45 -8.65
C GLY A 298 4.21 -4.63 -9.08
N ILE A 299 5.49 -4.59 -8.75
CA ILE A 299 6.44 -5.68 -9.00
C ILE A 299 6.78 -6.34 -7.67
N GLY A 300 6.67 -7.68 -7.62
CA GLY A 300 6.89 -8.46 -6.41
C GLY A 300 7.88 -9.61 -6.58
N ARG A 301 7.91 -10.48 -5.57
CA ARG A 301 8.83 -11.64 -5.49
C ARG A 301 8.67 -12.60 -6.67
N PHE A 302 7.47 -12.75 -7.20
CA PHE A 302 7.18 -13.75 -8.23
C PHE A 302 7.11 -13.18 -9.65
N THR A 303 7.18 -11.86 -9.81
CA THR A 303 7.14 -11.21 -11.12
C THR A 303 8.34 -11.62 -11.97
N THR A 304 8.16 -11.96 -13.24
CA THR A 304 9.24 -12.35 -14.16
C THR A 304 9.62 -11.25 -15.16
N GLU A 305 10.75 -11.42 -15.86
CA GLU A 305 11.17 -10.50 -16.94
C GLU A 305 10.19 -10.54 -18.12
N GLU A 306 9.65 -11.72 -18.44
CA GLU A 306 8.67 -11.91 -19.50
C GLU A 306 7.36 -11.21 -19.19
N GLU A 307 6.89 -11.26 -17.93
CA GLU A 307 5.70 -10.54 -17.50
C GLU A 307 5.89 -9.01 -17.60
N VAL A 308 7.07 -8.51 -17.22
CA VAL A 308 7.43 -7.10 -17.40
C VAL A 308 7.43 -6.73 -18.87
N ASP A 309 8.10 -7.50 -19.73
CA ASP A 309 8.18 -7.22 -21.17
C ASP A 309 6.82 -7.26 -21.85
N TYR A 310 5.98 -8.22 -21.49
CA TYR A 310 4.60 -8.30 -21.96
C TYR A 310 3.80 -7.07 -21.55
N THR A 311 3.90 -6.68 -20.28
CA THR A 311 3.21 -5.50 -19.72
C THR A 311 3.65 -4.22 -20.43
N VAL A 312 4.96 -4.04 -20.64
CA VAL A 312 5.51 -2.91 -21.41
C VAL A 312 4.92 -2.88 -22.81
N LYS A 313 5.00 -4.00 -23.55
CA LYS A 313 4.49 -4.09 -24.92
C LYS A 313 3.02 -3.71 -25.01
N LYS A 314 2.18 -4.25 -24.12
CA LYS A 314 0.75 -3.95 -24.08
C LYS A 314 0.48 -2.50 -23.70
N CYS A 315 1.17 -1.98 -22.70
CA CYS A 315 1.04 -0.59 -22.26
C CYS A 315 1.35 0.37 -23.41
N VAL A 316 2.50 0.21 -24.08
CA VAL A 316 2.89 1.04 -25.23
C VAL A 316 1.85 0.97 -26.36
N GLN A 317 1.41 -0.24 -26.70
CA GLN A 317 0.41 -0.45 -27.75
C GLN A 317 -0.91 0.25 -27.44
N HIS A 318 -1.43 0.09 -26.22
CA HIS A 318 -2.71 0.64 -25.83
C HIS A 318 -2.66 2.15 -25.60
N VAL A 319 -1.57 2.69 -25.06
CA VAL A 319 -1.38 4.14 -24.94
C VAL A 319 -1.37 4.81 -26.32
N ARG A 320 -0.62 4.27 -27.29
CA ARG A 320 -0.60 4.81 -28.66
C ARG A 320 -2.00 4.80 -29.29
N ARG A 321 -2.72 3.68 -29.19
CA ARG A 321 -4.08 3.56 -29.70
C ARG A 321 -5.05 4.54 -29.03
N LEU A 322 -4.98 4.71 -27.71
CA LEU A 322 -5.86 5.63 -26.99
C LEU A 322 -5.55 7.09 -27.35
N ARG A 323 -4.28 7.42 -27.57
CA ARG A 323 -3.87 8.75 -28.05
C ARG A 323 -4.34 9.04 -29.47
N GLU A 324 -4.36 8.07 -30.37
CA GLU A 324 -4.94 8.22 -31.72
C GLU A 324 -6.44 8.60 -31.69
N MET A 325 -7.13 8.27 -30.61
CA MET A 325 -8.55 8.58 -30.40
C MET A 325 -8.76 9.82 -29.50
N SER A 326 -7.68 10.43 -28.99
CA SER A 326 -7.73 11.50 -28.01
C SER A 326 -7.68 12.87 -28.69
N PRO A 327 -8.73 13.71 -28.55
CA PRO A 327 -8.72 15.06 -29.13
C PRO A 327 -7.65 15.95 -28.49
N LEU A 328 -7.30 15.70 -27.22
CA LEU A 328 -6.22 16.40 -26.53
C LEU A 328 -4.86 16.10 -27.17
N TRP A 329 -4.65 14.86 -27.62
CA TRP A 329 -3.41 14.48 -28.30
C TRP A 329 -3.32 15.10 -29.70
N GLU A 330 -4.43 15.13 -30.45
CA GLU A 330 -4.50 15.79 -31.76
C GLU A 330 -4.12 17.27 -31.66
N MET A 331 -4.71 18.00 -30.71
CA MET A 331 -4.38 19.42 -30.45
C MET A 331 -2.89 19.64 -30.16
N VAL A 332 -2.27 18.77 -29.35
CA VAL A 332 -0.85 18.87 -29.02
C VAL A 332 0.04 18.57 -30.23
N GLN A 333 -0.35 17.61 -31.08
CA GLN A 333 0.36 17.34 -32.34
C GLN A 333 0.27 18.51 -33.33
N GLU A 334 -0.82 19.27 -33.31
CA GLU A 334 -0.98 20.52 -34.06
C GLU A 334 -0.24 21.72 -33.45
N GLY A 335 0.42 21.54 -32.28
CA GLY A 335 1.18 22.58 -31.59
C GLY A 335 0.32 23.55 -30.77
N ILE A 336 -0.92 23.17 -30.45
CA ILE A 336 -1.83 23.97 -29.62
C ILE A 336 -1.48 23.78 -28.14
N ASP A 337 -1.27 24.89 -27.42
CA ASP A 337 -1.09 24.86 -25.97
C ASP A 337 -2.44 24.67 -25.27
N LEU A 338 -2.65 23.49 -24.67
CA LEU A 338 -3.88 23.16 -23.95
C LEU A 338 -4.18 24.12 -22.78
N LYS A 339 -3.16 24.77 -22.19
CA LYS A 339 -3.35 25.75 -21.12
C LYS A 339 -3.91 27.09 -21.61
N SER A 340 -3.86 27.33 -22.93
CA SER A 340 -4.43 28.52 -23.56
C SER A 340 -5.92 28.38 -23.89
N ILE A 341 -6.45 27.15 -23.84
CA ILE A 341 -7.86 26.85 -24.15
C ILE A 341 -8.73 27.15 -22.93
N LYS A 342 -9.79 27.96 -23.13
CA LYS A 342 -10.82 28.17 -22.10
C LYS A 342 -11.81 27.02 -22.13
N TRP A 343 -11.61 26.04 -21.27
CA TRP A 343 -12.54 24.94 -21.05
C TRP A 343 -13.81 25.45 -20.36
N THR A 344 -14.98 25.10 -20.90
CA THR A 344 -16.26 25.30 -20.21
C THR A 344 -16.35 24.28 -19.07
N GLN A 345 -16.30 24.75 -17.82
CA GLN A 345 -16.63 23.92 -16.66
C GLN A 345 -18.10 23.52 -16.74
N HIS A 346 -18.37 22.21 -16.75
CA HIS A 346 -19.71 21.66 -16.55
C HIS A 346 -19.96 21.33 -15.09
#